data_AF-A0A2T8IHE5-F1
#
_entry.id   AF-A0A2T8IHE5-F1
#
_cell.length_a   1.000
_cell.length_b   1.000
_cell.length_c   1.000
_cell.angle_alpha   90.00
_cell.angle_beta   90.00
_cell.angle_gamma   90.00
#
_symmetry.space_group_name_H-M   'P 1'
#
loop_
_entity.id
_entity.type
_entity.pdbx_description
1 polymer ?
#
loop_
_entity_poly.entity_id
_entity_poly.type
_entity_poly.pdbx_seq_one_letter_code
_entity_poly.pdbx_strand_id
1 'polypeptide(L)'
;MEALLTRGAVAPAAQRAVLQVVEVSWVAEPPVGLDGCCLCRPSTETHRKVLSDGVHTLGQFSLSTPLKHYVEDGHIRKGTVLRLLVFCCNVCSTDKTIIYEFEVL
;
A
#
# COMPACT_ATOMS: atom_id res chain seq x y z
N MET A 1 -7.69 15.89 -16.58
CA MET A 1 -8.71 15.64 -15.54
C MET A 1 -7.92 15.50 -14.26
N GLU A 2 -7.94 16.52 -13.41
CA GLU A 2 -7.09 16.59 -12.22
C GLU A 2 -7.74 15.76 -11.10
N ALA A 3 -7.15 14.63 -10.73
CA ALA A 3 -7.61 13.89 -9.56
C ALA A 3 -7.23 14.68 -8.30
N LEU A 4 -8.23 15.21 -7.59
CA LEU A 4 -8.06 15.94 -6.35
C LEU A 4 -7.59 14.99 -5.23
N LEU A 5 -6.30 15.04 -4.90
CA LEU A 5 -5.74 14.33 -3.76
C LEU A 5 -6.34 14.86 -2.45
N THR A 6 -6.66 13.96 -1.51
CA THR A 6 -7.18 14.34 -0.19
C THR A 6 -6.03 14.76 0.71
N ARG A 7 -5.58 16.02 0.58
CA ARG A 7 -4.47 16.57 1.37
C ARG A 7 -4.70 16.38 2.88
N GLY A 8 -3.76 15.72 3.56
CA GLY A 8 -3.77 15.53 5.02
C GLY A 8 -4.43 14.25 5.51
N ALA A 9 -4.72 13.27 4.64
CA ALA A 9 -5.49 12.07 4.97
C ALA A 9 -4.66 10.88 5.49
N VAL A 10 -3.37 11.04 5.78
CA VAL A 10 -2.52 9.98 6.36
C VAL A 10 -2.76 9.82 7.88
N ALA A 11 -4.03 9.73 8.27
CA ALA A 11 -4.53 9.53 9.63
C ALA A 11 -5.72 8.55 9.56
N PRO A 12 -6.10 7.85 10.65
CA PRO A 12 -7.10 6.74 10.62
C PRO A 12 -8.51 7.10 10.11
N ALA A 13 -8.76 8.34 9.66
CA ALA A 13 -9.97 8.79 8.99
C ALA A 13 -9.95 8.61 7.44
N ALA A 14 -8.98 7.90 6.86
CA ALA A 14 -8.70 7.83 5.41
C ALA A 14 -9.69 6.99 4.56
N GLN A 15 -10.90 6.71 5.03
CA GLN A 15 -11.87 5.95 4.24
C GLN A 15 -12.27 6.77 3.01
N ARG A 16 -12.04 6.23 1.80
CA ARG A 16 -12.18 6.92 0.50
C ARG A 16 -11.10 7.98 0.19
N ALA A 17 -9.96 7.96 0.90
CA ALA A 17 -8.85 8.85 0.57
C ALA A 17 -8.31 8.59 -0.84
N VAL A 18 -8.05 9.66 -1.57
CA VAL A 18 -7.43 9.61 -2.90
C VAL A 18 -5.93 9.83 -2.75
N LEU A 19 -5.16 8.81 -3.10
CA LEU A 19 -3.71 8.74 -2.93
C LEU A 19 -3.04 8.39 -4.26
N GLN A 20 -1.84 8.91 -4.47
CA GLN A 20 -1.02 8.60 -5.63
C GLN A 20 0.08 7.60 -5.28
N VAL A 21 0.29 6.62 -6.16
CA VAL A 21 1.43 5.72 -6.10
C VAL A 21 2.68 6.47 -6.54
N VAL A 22 3.60 6.72 -5.61
CA VAL A 22 4.84 7.46 -5.90
C VAL A 22 6.02 6.55 -6.17
N GLU A 23 5.97 5.31 -5.70
CA GLU A 23 7.01 4.31 -5.91
C GLU A 23 6.43 2.89 -5.97
N VAL A 24 6.94 2.10 -6.90
CA VAL A 24 6.81 0.64 -6.94
C VAL A 24 8.21 0.11 -7.28
N SER A 25 8.90 -0.50 -6.32
CA SER A 25 10.26 -1.02 -6.46
C SER A 25 10.35 -2.46 -5.99
N TRP A 26 11.18 -3.26 -6.66
CA TRP A 26 11.46 -4.62 -6.22
C TRP A 26 12.43 -4.61 -5.06
N VAL A 27 12.11 -5.34 -3.99
CA VAL A 27 12.97 -5.56 -2.84
C VAL A 27 13.31 -7.04 -2.79
N ALA A 28 14.62 -7.34 -2.81
CA ALA A 28 15.09 -8.67 -2.52
C ALA A 28 14.89 -8.94 -1.02
N GLU A 29 14.04 -9.92 -0.70
CA GLU A 29 13.80 -10.30 0.69
C GLU A 29 15.07 -10.95 1.26
N PRO A 30 15.53 -10.56 2.47
CA PRO A 30 16.48 -11.38 3.21
C PRO A 30 15.82 -12.70 3.61
N PRO A 31 16.58 -13.81 3.73
CA PRO A 31 16.02 -15.10 4.13
C PRO A 31 15.32 -14.99 5.49
N VAL A 32 14.04 -15.35 5.51
CA VAL A 32 13.18 -15.27 6.69
C VAL A 32 13.71 -16.23 7.77
N GLY A 33 14.27 -15.67 8.84
CA GLY A 33 14.56 -16.41 10.06
C GLY A 33 13.26 -16.90 10.69
N LEU A 34 13.20 -18.20 10.99
CA LEU A 34 12.09 -18.84 11.69
C LEU A 34 11.95 -18.26 13.10
N ASP A 35 11.08 -17.26 13.27
CA ASP A 35 10.58 -16.93 14.61
C ASP A 35 9.06 -16.68 14.61
N GLY A 36 8.34 -17.78 14.78
CA GLY A 36 7.37 -17.94 15.87
C GLY A 36 6.08 -17.12 15.92
N CYS A 37 5.80 -16.16 15.05
CA CYS A 37 4.54 -15.40 15.10
C CYS A 37 3.67 -15.59 13.84
N CYS A 38 2.64 -16.43 13.96
CA CYS A 38 1.71 -16.77 12.88
C CYS A 38 0.91 -15.58 12.33
N LEU A 39 0.77 -14.51 13.13
CA LEU A 39 0.08 -13.28 12.76
C LEU A 39 0.99 -12.23 12.11
N CYS A 40 2.31 -12.45 12.14
CA CYS A 40 3.33 -11.52 11.65
C CYS A 40 4.09 -12.08 10.44
N ARG A 41 3.58 -13.14 9.78
CA ARG A 41 4.23 -13.65 8.56
C ARG A 41 4.38 -12.46 7.61
N PRO A 42 5.61 -12.03 7.28
CA PRO A 42 5.77 -11.08 6.21
C PRO A 42 5.11 -11.72 5.01
N SER A 43 4.05 -11.09 4.52
CA SER A 43 3.53 -11.50 3.22
C SER A 43 4.74 -11.40 2.29
N THR A 44 4.97 -12.45 1.50
CA THR A 44 6.04 -12.49 0.51
C THR A 44 5.70 -11.47 -0.57
N GLU A 45 5.91 -10.20 -0.24
CA GLU A 45 5.80 -9.06 -1.13
C GLU A 45 7.20 -8.55 -1.35
N THR A 46 7.79 -9.01 -2.46
CA THR A 46 9.06 -8.53 -3.00
C THR A 46 8.95 -7.13 -3.58
N HIS A 47 7.92 -6.35 -3.21
CA HIS A 47 7.64 -5.05 -3.76
C HIS A 47 7.46 -4.03 -2.66
N ARG A 48 8.35 -3.04 -2.62
CA ARG A 48 8.13 -1.81 -1.89
C ARG A 48 7.20 -0.92 -2.70
N LYS A 49 6.11 -0.49 -2.08
CA LYS A 49 5.13 0.39 -2.68
C LYS A 49 4.84 1.53 -1.72
N VAL A 50 4.76 2.76 -2.23
CA VAL A 50 4.57 3.98 -1.42
C VAL A 50 3.41 4.79 -1.98
N LEU A 51 2.54 5.27 -1.09
CA LEU A 51 1.41 6.15 -1.42
C LEU A 51 1.65 7.57 -0.90
N SER A 52 1.11 8.57 -1.59
CA SER A 52 1.13 9.96 -1.14
C SER A 52 -0.22 10.62 -1.33
N ASP A 53 -0.60 11.48 -0.38
CA ASP A 53 -1.77 12.38 -0.50
C ASP A 53 -1.39 13.77 -1.05
N GLY A 54 -0.15 13.94 -1.50
CA GLY A 54 0.41 15.21 -1.97
C GLY A 54 1.00 16.11 -0.87
N VAL A 55 0.92 15.72 0.41
CA VAL A 55 1.53 16.42 1.55
C VAL A 55 2.38 15.45 2.38
N HIS A 56 1.86 14.27 2.64
CA HIS A 56 2.48 13.19 3.38
C HIS A 56 2.62 11.95 2.48
N THR A 57 3.56 11.09 2.86
CA THR A 57 3.70 9.75 2.28
C THR A 57 3.29 8.73 3.33
N LEU A 58 2.44 7.80 2.93
CA LEU A 58 2.20 6.58 3.69
C LEU A 58 3.28 5.59 3.29
N GLY A 59 3.89 4.94 4.29
CA GLY A 59 5.04 4.04 4.14
C GLY A 59 4.74 2.80 3.29
N GLN A 60 5.53 1.74 3.47
CA GLN A 60 5.33 0.50 2.70
C GLN A 60 3.89 -0.01 2.84
N PHE A 61 3.14 -0.04 1.75
CA PHE A 61 1.82 -0.67 1.75
C PHE A 61 1.88 -2.04 1.07
N SER A 62 0.99 -2.90 1.55
CA SER A 62 0.79 -4.27 1.11
C SER A 62 -0.54 -4.39 0.37
N LEU A 63 -0.57 -5.10 -0.73
CA LEU A 63 -1.83 -5.51 -1.35
C LEU A 63 -2.20 -6.88 -0.82
N SER A 64 -3.48 -7.07 -0.47
CA SER A 64 -3.99 -8.41 -0.18
C SER A 64 -3.69 -9.34 -1.36
N THR A 65 -3.48 -10.64 -1.09
CA THR A 65 -3.14 -11.64 -2.12
C THR A 65 -3.99 -11.56 -3.39
N PRO A 66 -5.33 -11.41 -3.35
CA PRO A 66 -6.12 -11.31 -4.57
C PRO A 66 -5.82 -10.06 -5.40
N LEU A 67 -5.21 -9.01 -4.84
CA LEU A 67 -4.91 -7.76 -5.53
C LEU A 67 -3.48 -7.67 -6.08
N LYS A 68 -2.62 -8.66 -5.84
CA LYS A 68 -1.21 -8.60 -6.27
C LYS A 68 -1.05 -8.50 -7.79
N HIS A 69 -1.92 -9.18 -8.54
CA HIS A 69 -1.91 -9.16 -10.01
C HIS A 69 -2.01 -7.75 -10.61
N TYR A 70 -2.67 -6.79 -9.94
CA TYR A 70 -2.75 -5.41 -10.41
C TYR A 70 -1.37 -4.74 -10.59
N VAL A 71 -0.35 -5.16 -9.83
CA VAL A 71 1.01 -4.64 -9.98
C VAL A 71 1.75 -5.39 -11.09
N GLU A 72 1.58 -6.71 -11.15
CA GLU A 72 2.20 -7.58 -12.16
C GLU A 72 1.70 -7.26 -13.57
N ASP A 73 0.39 -7.04 -13.71
CA ASP A 73 -0.29 -6.65 -14.94
C ASP A 73 -0.09 -5.16 -15.30
N GLY A 74 0.62 -4.40 -14.44
CA GLY A 74 0.96 -2.99 -14.69
C GLY A 74 -0.20 -1.99 -14.53
N HIS A 75 -1.34 -2.42 -13.99
CA HIS A 75 -2.46 -1.54 -13.65
C HIS A 75 -2.10 -0.54 -12.52
N ILE A 76 -1.29 -0.99 -11.57
CA ILE A 76 -0.68 -0.16 -10.53
C ILE A 76 0.77 0.09 -10.89
N ARG A 77 1.09 1.36 -11.16
CA ARG A 77 2.45 1.83 -11.44
C ARG A 77 2.66 3.19 -10.81
N LYS A 78 3.91 3.65 -10.81
CA LYS A 78 4.22 5.03 -10.40
C LYS A 78 3.35 6.01 -11.18
N GLY A 79 2.71 6.93 -10.47
CA GLY A 79 1.78 7.92 -11.00
C GLY A 79 0.31 7.52 -10.92
N THR A 80 -0.01 6.23 -10.76
CA THR A 80 -1.40 5.75 -10.63
C THR A 80 -2.06 6.39 -9.42
N VAL A 81 -3.28 6.90 -9.60
CA VAL A 81 -4.08 7.45 -8.51
C VAL A 81 -5.10 6.40 -8.07
N LEU A 82 -5.16 6.17 -6.77
CA LEU A 82 -5.99 5.15 -6.14
C LEU A 82 -6.93 5.82 -5.12
N ARG A 83 -8.18 5.37 -5.08
CA ARG A 83 -9.09 5.66 -3.98
C ARG A 83 -9.16 4.45 -3.05
N LEU A 84 -8.71 4.59 -1.81
CA LEU A 84 -8.74 3.51 -0.83
C LEU A 84 -10.17 3.28 -0.33
N LEU A 85 -10.69 2.05 -0.45
CA LEU A 85 -12.03 1.70 0.05
C LEU A 85 -11.96 0.94 1.37
N VAL A 86 -11.16 -0.13 1.39
CA VAL A 86 -11.00 -1.02 2.54
C VAL A 86 -9.52 -1.28 2.76
N PHE A 87 -9.02 -0.91 3.93
CA PHE A 87 -7.64 -1.13 4.33
C PHE A 87 -7.54 -1.37 5.84
N CYS A 88 -6.45 -1.97 6.27
CA CYS A 88 -6.10 -2.15 7.68
C CYS A 88 -4.70 -1.59 7.93
N CYS A 89 -4.57 -0.74 8.93
CA CYS A 89 -3.28 -0.25 9.40
C CYS A 89 -2.81 -1.12 10.56
N ASN A 90 -1.68 -1.82 10.41
CA ASN A 90 -1.08 -2.53 11.53
C ASN A 90 -0.09 -1.59 12.23
N VAL A 91 -0.54 -0.97 13.32
CA VAL A 91 0.29 -0.07 14.14
C VAL A 91 1.35 -0.80 14.97
N CYS A 92 1.32 -2.15 15.04
CA CYS A 92 2.11 -2.90 16.01
C CYS A 92 3.47 -3.42 15.51
N SER A 93 3.74 -3.51 14.20
CA SER A 93 4.99 -4.20 13.76
C SER A 93 5.76 -3.58 12.61
N THR A 94 5.31 -2.48 12.01
CA THR A 94 5.97 -1.66 10.96
C THR A 94 4.82 -0.89 10.33
N ASP A 95 5.05 0.35 9.92
CA ASP A 95 4.09 1.24 9.20
C ASP A 95 3.58 0.59 7.91
N LYS A 96 2.78 -0.47 8.03
CA LYS A 96 2.33 -1.36 6.97
C LYS A 96 0.82 -1.31 6.92
N THR A 97 0.35 -0.68 5.86
CA THR A 97 -1.06 -0.63 5.51
C THR A 97 -1.36 -1.76 4.53
N ILE A 98 -2.28 -2.66 4.89
CA ILE A 98 -2.76 -3.71 3.99
C ILE A 98 -4.04 -3.21 3.34
N ILE A 99 -4.06 -3.16 2.01
CA ILE A 99 -5.23 -2.74 1.23
C ILE A 99 -5.97 -3.99 0.75
N TYR A 100 -7.27 -4.03 1.03
CA TYR A 100 -8.18 -5.10 0.62
C TYR A 100 -9.03 -4.68 -0.59
N GLU A 101 -9.38 -3.40 -0.70
CA GLU A 101 -10.18 -2.86 -1.80
C GLU A 101 -9.77 -1.41 -2.12
N PHE A 102 -9.68 -1.11 -3.41
CA PHE A 102 -9.39 0.23 -3.94
C PHE A 102 -10.04 0.41 -5.32
N GLU A 103 -10.13 1.66 -5.77
CA GLU A 103 -10.51 2.02 -7.14
C GLU A 103 -9.35 2.78 -7.81
N VAL A 104 -9.08 2.50 -9.09
CA VAL A 104 -8.13 3.27 -9.90
C VAL A 104 -8.86 4.46 -10.52
N LEU A 105 -8.29 5.66 -10.41
CA LEU A 105 -8.82 6.91 -10.99
C LEU A 105 -8.09 7.33 -12.27
#